data_AF-A0A5B2VJ33-F1
#
_entry.id   AF-A0A5B2VJ33-F1
#
_cell.length_a   1.000
_cell.length_b   1.000
_cell.length_c   1.000
_cell.angle_alpha   90.00
_cell.angle_beta   90.00
_cell.angle_gamma   90.00
#
_symmetry.space_group_name_H-M   'P 1'
#
loop_
_entity.id
_entity.type
_entity.pdbx_description
1 polymer ?
#
loop_
_entity_poly.entity_id
_entity_poly.type
_entity_poly.pdbx_seq_one_letter_code
_entity_poly.pdbx_strand_id
1 'polypeptide(L)'
;MYKRIFASTYKYYARFKTENPRSRAAGVVTVSQFGLLFLVLALLKRAMIWDIATYMPGKYVVVPIVVVWFALVFRYYSNDRIAILLNEFNDLPAWKRKFWAVMSVVLFLLPLLLTGLALVKRS
;
A
#
# COMPACT_ATOMS: atom_id res chain seq x y z
N MET A 1 6.52 -8.81 2.56
CA MET A 1 5.73 -8.36 1.39
C MET A 1 5.99 -6.89 1.07
N TYR A 2 5.59 -5.94 1.93
CA TYR A 2 5.72 -4.49 1.67
C TYR A 2 7.14 -3.98 1.40
N LYS A 3 8.17 -4.58 2.02
CA LYS A 3 9.59 -4.29 1.71
C LYS A 3 9.93 -4.48 0.22
N ARG A 4 9.40 -5.55 -0.39
CA ARG A 4 9.65 -5.90 -1.79
C ARG A 4 8.84 -5.02 -2.75
N ILE A 5 7.60 -4.68 -2.35
CA ILE A 5 6.76 -3.68 -3.04
C ILE A 5 7.46 -2.33 -3.04
N PHE A 6 7.93 -1.89 -1.87
CA PHE A 6 8.69 -0.65 -1.75
C PHE A 6 9.91 -0.65 -2.68
N ALA A 7 10.74 -1.69 -2.64
CA ALA A 7 11.94 -1.78 -3.48
C ALA A 7 11.62 -1.79 -4.98
N SER A 8 10.60 -2.55 -5.41
CA SER A 8 10.19 -2.58 -6.82
C SER A 8 9.65 -1.24 -7.30
N THR A 9 8.80 -0.61 -6.49
CA THR A 9 8.20 0.69 -6.81
C THR A 9 9.25 1.80 -6.78
N TYR A 10 10.17 1.78 -5.81
CA TYR A 10 11.29 2.70 -5.73
C TYR A 10 12.15 2.64 -7.00
N LYS A 11 12.55 1.44 -7.45
CA LYS A 11 13.34 1.28 -8.69
C LYS A 11 12.61 1.74 -9.94
N TYR A 12 11.28 1.61 -9.98
CA TYR A 12 10.47 2.13 -11.07
C TYR A 12 10.49 3.66 -11.09
N TYR A 13 10.18 4.29 -9.95
CA TYR A 13 10.11 5.75 -9.87
C TYR A 13 11.49 6.43 -9.94
N ALA A 14 12.56 5.74 -9.53
CA ALA A 14 13.92 6.27 -9.61
C ALA A 14 14.40 6.52 -11.06
N ARG A 15 13.67 6.02 -12.06
CA ARG A 15 13.94 6.28 -13.49
C ARG A 15 13.45 7.65 -13.95
N PHE A 16 12.54 8.28 -13.20
CA PHE A 16 11.95 9.57 -13.56
C PHE A 16 12.66 10.67 -12.75
N LYS A 17 13.26 11.65 -13.46
CA LYS A 17 14.06 12.71 -12.83
C LYS A 17 13.24 13.74 -12.05
N THR A 18 11.94 13.82 -12.32
CA THR A 18 11.01 14.79 -11.72
C THR A 18 10.33 14.28 -10.45
N GLU A 19 10.49 12.99 -10.13
CA GLU A 19 9.75 12.29 -9.09
C GLU A 19 10.66 11.96 -7.92
N ASN A 20 10.19 12.13 -6.68
CA ASN A 20 10.91 11.61 -5.52
C ASN A 20 10.55 10.12 -5.34
N PRO A 21 11.47 9.17 -5.63
CA PRO A 21 11.13 7.75 -5.65
C PRO A 21 10.77 7.21 -4.26
N ARG A 22 11.32 7.81 -3.20
CA ARG A 22 11.04 7.43 -1.82
C ARG A 22 9.61 7.78 -1.43
N SER A 23 9.16 8.99 -1.71
CA SER A 23 7.81 9.42 -1.37
C SER A 23 6.76 8.64 -2.19
N ARG A 24 7.01 8.41 -3.49
CA ARG A 24 6.12 7.61 -4.33
C ARG A 24 6.03 6.16 -3.86
N ALA A 25 7.16 5.51 -3.57
CA ALA A 25 7.15 4.14 -3.05
C ALA A 25 6.49 4.03 -1.68
N ALA A 26 6.72 4.99 -0.77
CA ALA A 26 6.02 5.06 0.51
C ALA A 26 4.51 5.26 0.33
N GLY A 27 4.10 6.05 -0.66
CA GLY A 27 2.70 6.29 -1.00
C GLY A 27 2.01 5.02 -1.47
N VAL A 28 2.63 4.28 -2.40
CA VAL A 28 2.10 2.99 -2.87
C VAL A 28 1.96 2.00 -1.72
N VAL A 29 2.97 1.87 -0.85
CA VAL A 29 2.88 1.00 0.34
C VAL A 29 1.75 1.42 1.25
N THR A 30 1.61 2.72 1.52
CA THR A 30 0.56 3.27 2.40
C THR A 30 -0.82 2.97 1.83
N VAL A 31 -1.06 3.26 0.55
CA VAL A 31 -2.35 2.98 -0.10
C VAL A 31 -2.63 1.48 -0.14
N SER A 32 -1.64 0.63 -0.42
CA SER A 32 -1.82 -0.83 -0.37
C SER A 32 -2.21 -1.32 1.03
N GLN A 33 -1.59 -0.79 2.08
CA GLN A 33 -1.91 -1.15 3.47
C GLN A 33 -3.33 -0.73 3.84
N PHE A 34 -3.72 0.52 3.54
CA PHE A 34 -5.08 0.99 3.81
C PHE A 34 -6.11 0.31 2.93
N GLY A 35 -5.82 0.07 1.64
CA GLY A 35 -6.72 -0.65 0.74
C GLY A 35 -7.02 -2.07 1.23
N LEU A 36 -5.99 -2.79 1.72
CA LEU A 36 -6.18 -4.09 2.37
C LEU A 36 -7.00 -3.98 3.66
N LEU A 37 -6.71 -2.99 4.50
CA LEU A 37 -7.47 -2.75 5.73
C LEU A 37 -8.95 -2.49 5.41
N PHE A 38 -9.24 -1.59 4.47
CA PHE A 38 -10.60 -1.29 4.05
C PHE A 38 -11.32 -2.49 3.44
N LEU A 39 -10.61 -3.33 2.66
CA LEU A 39 -11.18 -4.56 2.15
C LEU A 39 -11.60 -5.51 3.28
N VAL A 40 -10.73 -5.72 4.27
CA VAL A 40 -11.03 -6.55 5.45
C VAL A 40 -12.24 -6.00 6.19
N LEU A 41 -12.29 -4.69 6.41
CA LEU A 41 -13.42 -4.02 7.05
C LEU A 41 -14.72 -4.17 6.26
N ALA A 42 -14.68 -4.03 4.94
CA ALA A 42 -15.85 -4.19 4.07
C ALA A 42 -16.37 -5.63 4.10
N LEU A 43 -15.48 -6.62 4.10
CA LEU A 43 -15.85 -8.04 4.23
C LEU A 43 -16.47 -8.35 5.60
N LEU A 44 -15.90 -7.81 6.69
CA LEU A 44 -16.44 -7.97 8.05
C LEU A 44 -17.84 -7.36 8.19
N LYS A 45 -18.05 -6.17 7.60
CA LYS A 45 -19.37 -5.53 7.54
C LYS A 45 -20.38 -6.39 6.77
N ARG A 46 -19.98 -6.93 5.61
CA ARG A 46 -20.83 -7.78 4.78
C ARG A 46 -21.21 -9.09 5.46
N ALA A 47 -20.31 -9.64 6.27
CA ALA A 47 -20.58 -10.83 7.08
C ALA A 47 -21.47 -10.56 8.31
N MET A 48 -21.91 -9.31 8.52
CA MET A 48 -22.62 -8.83 9.72
C MET A 48 -21.90 -9.08 11.05
N ILE A 49 -20.58 -9.36 11.00
CA ILE A 49 -19.78 -9.61 12.20
C ILE A 49 -19.48 -8.30 12.91
N TRP A 50 -19.20 -7.23 12.15
CA TRP A 50 -18.82 -5.94 12.73
C TRP A 50 -19.04 -4.78 11.76
N ASP A 51 -19.73 -3.72 12.20
CA ASP A 51 -19.80 -2.45 11.47
C ASP A 51 -18.95 -1.36 12.14
N ILE A 52 -17.69 -1.24 11.73
CA ILE A 52 -16.76 -0.22 12.23
C ILE A 52 -17.20 1.20 11.84
N ALA A 53 -18.03 1.36 10.80
CA ALA A 53 -18.54 2.68 10.40
C ALA A 53 -19.42 3.32 11.49
N THR A 54 -20.04 2.50 12.35
CA THR A 54 -20.83 2.96 13.50
C THR A 54 -19.96 3.53 14.63
N TYR A 55 -18.68 3.15 14.70
CA TYR A 55 -17.77 3.51 15.79
C TYR A 55 -16.73 4.57 15.39
N MET A 56 -16.62 4.93 14.11
CA MET A 56 -15.68 5.97 13.65
C MET A 56 -16.33 7.36 13.81
N PRO A 57 -15.74 8.28 14.60
CA PRO A 57 -16.37 9.57 14.96
C PRO A 57 -16.38 10.63 13.84
N GLY A 58 -16.41 10.21 12.57
CA GLY A 58 -16.57 11.07 11.41
C GLY A 58 -15.59 10.77 10.28
N LYS A 59 -16.03 11.00 9.04
CA LYS A 59 -15.27 10.75 7.80
C LYS A 59 -13.92 11.48 7.75
N TYR A 60 -13.78 12.54 8.54
CA TYR A 60 -12.61 13.42 8.58
C TYR A 60 -11.46 12.90 9.45
N VAL A 61 -11.69 11.93 10.34
CA VAL A 61 -10.64 11.36 11.21
C VAL A 61 -9.69 10.42 10.44
N VAL A 62 -10.18 9.87 9.32
CA VAL A 62 -9.38 8.97 8.46
C VAL A 62 -8.19 9.70 7.83
N VAL A 63 -8.39 10.96 7.42
CA VAL A 63 -7.35 11.77 6.74
C VAL A 63 -6.10 11.96 7.62
N PRO A 64 -6.18 12.48 8.86
CA PRO A 64 -5.01 12.64 9.72
C PRO A 64 -4.36 11.29 10.07
N ILE A 65 -5.14 10.22 10.23
CA ILE A 65 -4.58 8.87 10.46
C ILE A 65 -3.73 8.43 9.26
N VAL A 66 -4.23 8.59 8.03
CA VAL A 66 -3.50 8.25 6.81
C VAL A 66 -2.24 9.10 6.67
N VAL A 67 -2.30 10.40 6.98
CA VAL A 67 -1.14 11.31 6.93
C VAL A 67 -0.06 10.91 7.94
N VAL A 68 -0.45 10.65 9.20
CA VAL A 68 0.49 10.18 10.24
C VAL A 68 1.10 8.84 9.84
N TRP A 69 0.29 7.93 9.32
CA TRP A 69 0.77 6.63 8.88
C TRP A 69 1.74 6.73 7.69
N PHE A 70 1.44 7.59 6.71
CA PHE A 70 2.35 7.88 5.62
C PHE A 70 3.69 8.42 6.14
N ALA A 71 3.67 9.34 7.11
CA ALA A 71 4.88 9.87 7.73
C ALA A 71 5.70 8.77 8.42
N LEU A 72 5.04 7.83 9.12
CA LEU A 72 5.69 6.66 9.71
C LEU A 72 6.31 5.74 8.67
N VAL A 73 5.59 5.43 7.58
CA VAL A 73 6.11 4.62 6.46
C VAL A 73 7.30 5.32 5.81
N PHE A 74 7.18 6.62 5.55
CA PHE A 74 8.25 7.43 4.96
C PHE A 74 9.50 7.45 5.86
N ARG A 75 9.33 7.60 7.18
CA ARG A 75 10.43 7.57 8.16
C ARG A 75 11.04 6.17 8.28
N TYR A 76 10.23 5.12 8.25
CA TYR A 76 10.67 3.72 8.31
C TYR A 76 11.60 3.38 7.15
N TYR A 77 11.27 3.84 5.93
CA TYR A 77 12.14 3.68 4.76
C TYR A 77 13.14 4.85 4.68
N SER A 78 14.06 4.92 5.65
CA SER A 78 15.19 5.86 5.62
C SER A 78 16.19 5.51 4.51
N ASN A 79 17.03 6.47 4.11
CA ASN A 79 17.98 6.29 3.00
C ASN A 79 18.90 5.08 3.20
N ASP A 80 19.41 4.88 4.42
CA ASP A 80 20.27 3.72 4.75
C ASP A 80 19.53 2.39 4.54
N ARG A 81 18.26 2.36 4.95
CA ARG A 81 17.41 1.19 4.82
C ARG A 81 17.04 0.91 3.38
N ILE A 82 16.86 1.96 2.57
CA ILE A 82 16.60 1.86 1.14
C ILE A 82 17.79 1.18 0.45
N ALA A 83 19.03 1.56 0.76
CA ALA A 83 20.21 0.93 0.19
C ALA A 83 20.25 -0.57 0.49
N ILE A 84 20.02 -0.96 1.75
CA ILE A 84 19.95 -2.36 2.18
C ILE A 84 18.85 -3.11 1.43
N LEU A 85 17.64 -2.55 1.38
CA LEU A 85 16.48 -3.14 0.71
C LEU A 85 16.69 -3.34 -0.79
N LEU A 86 17.37 -2.39 -1.44
CA LEU A 86 17.67 -2.47 -2.87
C LEU A 86 18.71 -3.54 -3.15
N ASN A 87 19.73 -3.68 -2.31
CA ASN A 87 20.72 -4.75 -2.43
C ASN A 87 20.05 -6.12 -2.27
N GLU A 88 19.29 -6.33 -1.19
CA GLU A 88 18.51 -7.56 -0.98
C GLU A 88 17.56 -7.86 -2.15
N PHE A 89 16.95 -6.83 -2.74
CA PHE A 89 16.06 -6.99 -3.89
C PHE A 89 16.79 -7.31 -5.19
N ASN A 90 18.01 -6.80 -5.37
CA ASN A 90 18.84 -7.05 -6.54
C ASN A 90 19.42 -8.46 -6.54
N ASP A 91 19.69 -9.02 -5.36
CA ASP A 91 20.16 -10.40 -5.20
C ASP A 91 19.09 -11.43 -5.60
N LEU A 92 17.82 -11.01 -5.68
CA LEU A 92 16.75 -11.89 -6.16
C LEU A 92 16.92 -12.19 -7.66
N PRO A 93 16.63 -13.44 -8.09
CA PRO A 93 16.53 -13.81 -9.50
C PRO A 93 15.62 -12.85 -10.29
N ALA A 94 15.96 -12.60 -11.56
CA ALA A 94 15.24 -11.66 -12.41
C ALA A 94 13.72 -11.94 -12.48
N TRP A 95 13.33 -13.21 -12.51
CA TRP A 95 11.92 -13.61 -12.51
C TRP A 95 11.21 -13.21 -11.21
N LYS A 96 11.85 -13.35 -10.04
CA LYS A 96 11.28 -12.92 -8.76
C LYS A 96 11.11 -11.40 -8.72
N ARG A 97 12.06 -10.63 -9.27
CA ARG A 97 11.94 -9.16 -9.34
C ARG A 97 10.76 -8.73 -10.21
N LYS A 98 10.58 -9.37 -11.38
CA LYS A 98 9.41 -9.15 -12.26
C LYS A 98 8.10 -9.52 -11.56
N PHE A 99 8.08 -10.67 -10.87
CA PHE A 99 6.94 -11.09 -10.06
C PHE A 99 6.56 -10.03 -9.01
N TRP A 100 7.54 -9.50 -8.27
CA TRP A 100 7.27 -8.46 -7.26
C TRP A 100 6.82 -7.13 -7.86
N ALA A 101 7.29 -6.77 -9.06
CA ALA A 101 6.75 -5.62 -9.79
C ALA A 101 5.27 -5.81 -10.14
N VAL A 102 4.89 -6.98 -10.68
CA VAL A 102 3.47 -7.31 -10.94
C VAL A 102 2.66 -7.30 -9.65
N MET A 103 3.17 -7.95 -8.60
CA MET A 103 2.50 -7.99 -7.30
C MET A 103 2.34 -6.61 -6.66
N SER A 104 3.25 -5.67 -6.88
CA SER A 104 3.11 -4.31 -6.37
C SER A 104 1.91 -3.60 -6.99
N VAL A 105 1.65 -3.82 -8.28
CA VAL A 105 0.47 -3.29 -8.97
C VAL A 105 -0.79 -4.01 -8.52
N VAL A 106 -0.76 -5.35 -8.44
CA VAL A 106 -1.91 -6.15 -8.00
C VAL A 106 -2.32 -5.79 -6.57
N LEU A 107 -1.37 -5.69 -5.64
CA LEU A 107 -1.67 -5.34 -4.24
C LEU A 107 -2.05 -3.87 -4.04
N PHE A 108 -1.79 -3.02 -5.03
CA PHE A 108 -2.29 -1.65 -5.04
C PHE A 108 -3.72 -1.59 -5.58
N LEU A 109 -4.00 -2.24 -6.72
CA LEU A 109 -5.30 -2.14 -7.40
C LEU A 109 -6.36 -3.10 -6.86
N LEU A 110 -5.99 -4.36 -6.60
CA LEU A 110 -6.95 -5.41 -6.24
C LEU A 110 -7.74 -5.08 -4.97
N PRO A 111 -7.12 -4.60 -3.87
CA PRO A 111 -7.89 -4.26 -2.68
C PRO A 111 -8.85 -3.09 -2.92
N LEU A 112 -8.47 -2.10 -3.74
CA LEU A 112 -9.32 -0.97 -4.08
C LEU A 112 -10.54 -1.41 -4.91
N LEU A 113 -10.31 -2.24 -5.93
CA LEU A 113 -11.37 -2.80 -6.78
C LEU A 113 -12.34 -3.68 -5.98
N LEU A 114 -11.81 -4.59 -5.17
CA LEU A 114 -12.62 -5.49 -4.35
C LEU A 114 -13.40 -4.74 -3.27
N THR A 115 -12.82 -3.69 -2.68
CA THR A 115 -13.53 -2.84 -1.71
C THR A 115 -14.69 -2.12 -2.42
N GLY A 116 -14.46 -1.55 -3.62
CA GLY A 116 -15.51 -0.96 -4.43
C GLY A 116 -16.64 -1.95 -4.71
N LEU A 117 -16.32 -3.15 -5.18
CA LEU A 117 -17.31 -4.20 -5.45
C LEU A 117 -18.04 -4.68 -4.20
N ALA A 118 -17.36 -4.78 -3.06
CA ALA A 118 -17.96 -5.17 -1.79
C ALA A 118 -18.95 -4.12 -1.24
N LEU A 119 -18.72 -2.84 -1.58
CA LEU A 119 -19.56 -1.72 -1.16
C LEU A 119 -20.66 -1.37 -2.17
N VAL A 120 -20.51 -1.75 -3.45
CA VAL A 120 -21.58 -1.65 -4.45
C VAL A 120 -22.70 -2.61 -4.05
N LYS A 121 -23.75 -2.03 -3.47
CA LYS A 121 -24.99 -2.70 -3.10
C LYS A 121 -25.54 -3.42 -4.33
N ARG A 122 -25.77 -4.74 -4.27
CA ARG A 122 -26.76 -5.38 -5.15
C ARG A 122 -28.11 -4.77 -4.75
N SER A 123 -28.57 -3.83 -5.56
CA SER A 123 -29.97 -3.37 -5.59
C SER A 123 -30.88 -4.55 -5.91
#